data_AF-A0A8S2GDH6-F1
#
_entry.id   AF-A0A8S2GDH6-F1
#
_cell.length_a   1.000
_cell.length_b   1.000
_cell.length_c   1.000
_cell.angle_alpha   90.00
_cell.angle_beta   90.00
_cell.angle_gamma   90.00
#
_symmetry.space_group_name_H-M   'P 1'
#
loop_
_entity.id
_entity.type
_entity.pdbx_description
1 polymer ?
#
loop_
_entity_poly.entity_id
_entity_poly.type
_entity_poly.pdbx_seq_one_letter_code
_entity_poly.pdbx_strand_id
1 'polypeptide(L)'
;HSLGSHICGYASNPDDNSNDDTKFGRISGLDPAGPFFEGKNKAVRLDKGDAKFVDSIHTNTEVAFGLGLGMKEACGHIDFYANGGTSQPGCPSM
;
A
#
# COMPACT_ATOMS: atom_id res chain seq x y z
N HIS A 1 -3.54 -4.38 5.58
CA HIS A 1 -3.91 -5.35 4.52
C HIS A 1 -5.09 -4.78 3.73
N SER A 2 -5.05 -4.80 2.39
CA SER A 2 -6.10 -4.24 1.52
C SER A 2 -6.49 -2.82 1.96
N LEU A 3 -7.78 -2.52 2.15
CA LEU A 3 -8.27 -1.22 2.66
C LEU A 3 -7.63 -0.84 4.01
N GLY A 4 -7.34 -1.83 4.86
CA GLY A 4 -6.67 -1.62 6.13
C GLY A 4 -5.27 -1.02 6.00
N SER A 5 -4.60 -1.23 4.87
CA SER A 5 -3.30 -0.58 4.60
C SER A 5 -3.45 0.94 4.51
N HIS A 6 -4.53 1.44 3.89
CA HIS A 6 -4.84 2.87 3.85
C HIS A 6 -5.33 3.39 5.20
N ILE A 7 -6.12 2.60 5.94
CA ILE A 7 -6.52 2.95 7.30
C ILE A 7 -5.30 3.19 8.19
N CYS A 8 -4.25 2.38 8.08
CA CYS A 8 -2.99 2.61 8.81
C CYS A 8 -2.31 3.94 8.40
N GLY A 9 -2.33 4.28 7.12
CA GLY A 9 -1.85 5.59 6.64
C GLY A 9 -2.66 6.74 7.24
N TYR A 10 -3.99 6.66 7.21
CA TYR A 10 -4.88 7.67 7.82
C TYR A 10 -4.79 7.76 9.34
N ALA A 11 -4.47 6.66 10.01
CA ALA A 11 -4.25 6.64 11.45
C ALA A 11 -2.91 7.30 11.83
N SER A 12 -1.97 7.38 10.89
CA SER A 12 -0.77 8.20 11.07
C SER A 12 -1.16 9.67 10.98
N ASN A 13 -0.56 10.51 11.82
CA ASN A 13 -0.94 11.91 11.90
C ASN A 13 -0.49 12.67 10.63
N PRO A 14 -1.40 13.09 9.74
CA PRO A 14 -1.04 13.67 8.44
C PRO A 14 -0.49 15.11 8.57
N ASP A 15 -0.78 15.78 9.69
CA ASP A 15 -0.35 17.15 9.97
C ASP A 15 0.98 17.24 10.73
N ASP A 16 1.67 16.11 10.89
CA ASP A 16 2.85 16.04 11.72
C ASP A 16 4.11 16.53 10.98
N ASN A 17 4.18 17.86 10.87
CA ASN A 17 5.44 18.60 10.71
C ASN A 17 6.26 18.58 12.01
N SER A 18 5.75 17.97 13.10
CA SER A 18 6.55 17.78 14.30
C SER A 18 7.59 16.69 14.03
N ASN A 19 8.73 16.88 14.69
CA ASN A 19 9.93 16.10 14.47
C ASN A 19 9.61 14.60 14.50
N ASP A 20 10.38 13.83 13.72
CA ASP A 20 10.25 12.39 13.46
C ASP A 20 9.85 11.52 14.67
N ASP A 21 10.08 11.96 15.91
CA ASP A 21 9.77 11.29 17.18
C ASP A 21 8.30 10.95 17.44
N THR A 22 7.32 11.59 16.80
CA THR A 22 5.88 11.31 16.99
C THR A 22 5.28 10.41 15.90
N LYS A 23 6.00 10.18 14.79
CA LYS A 23 5.54 9.30 13.72
C LYS A 23 5.58 7.84 14.14
N PHE A 24 4.67 7.04 13.57
CA PHE A 24 4.76 5.59 13.69
C PHE A 24 6.13 5.12 13.19
N GLY A 25 6.75 4.20 13.94
CA GLY A 25 8.06 3.67 13.57
C GLY A 25 8.01 2.86 12.27
N ARG A 26 6.90 2.13 12.03
CA ARG A 26 6.72 1.34 10.82
C ARG A 26 5.24 1.13 10.47
N ILE A 27 4.93 1.16 9.17
CA ILE A 27 3.69 0.63 8.60
C ILE A 27 4.04 -0.43 7.55
N SER A 28 3.38 -1.57 7.60
CA SER A 28 3.50 -2.60 6.55
C SER A 28 2.19 -2.73 5.76
N GLY A 29 2.23 -2.33 4.49
CA GLY A 29 1.13 -2.44 3.54
C GLY A 29 1.09 -3.83 2.90
N LEU A 30 0.15 -4.66 3.33
CA LEU A 30 -0.05 -5.98 2.72
C LEU A 30 -1.12 -5.86 1.63
N ASP A 31 -0.71 -5.93 0.37
CA ASP A 31 -1.53 -5.77 -0.84
C ASP A 31 -2.53 -4.60 -0.70
N PRO A 32 -2.06 -3.34 -0.62
CA PRO A 32 -2.92 -2.18 -0.44
C PRO A 32 -4.02 -2.13 -1.51
N ALA A 33 -5.23 -1.70 -1.18
CA ALA A 33 -6.34 -1.74 -2.14
C ALA A 33 -6.10 -0.78 -3.31
N GLY A 34 -6.24 -1.26 -4.55
CA GLY A 34 -6.18 -0.44 -5.76
C GLY A 34 -7.46 0.35 -6.02
N PRO A 35 -8.66 -0.26 -5.98
CA PRO A 35 -9.91 0.45 -6.25
C PRO A 35 -10.10 1.66 -5.34
N PHE A 36 -10.35 2.82 -5.95
CA PHE A 36 -10.47 4.13 -5.30
C PHE A 36 -9.18 4.75 -4.72
N PHE A 37 -8.02 4.08 -4.79
CA PHE A 37 -6.73 4.61 -4.30
C PHE A 37 -5.66 4.75 -5.39
N GLU A 38 -5.65 3.86 -6.39
CA GLU A 38 -4.74 3.93 -7.55
C GLU A 38 -4.87 5.30 -8.24
N GLY A 39 -3.73 5.94 -8.54
CA GLY A 39 -3.68 7.27 -9.16
C GLY A 39 -4.25 8.41 -8.30
N LYS A 40 -4.65 8.15 -7.05
CA LYS A 40 -5.14 9.21 -6.15
C LYS A 40 -4.00 9.91 -5.43
N ASN A 41 -4.33 11.10 -4.92
CA ASN A 41 -3.40 11.91 -4.14
C ASN A 41 -2.88 11.10 -2.94
N LYS A 42 -1.58 11.24 -2.64
CA LYS A 42 -0.91 10.57 -1.53
C LYS A 42 -1.59 10.83 -0.18
N ALA A 43 -2.19 12.01 0.01
CA ALA A 43 -2.93 12.35 1.22
C ALA A 43 -4.20 11.52 1.44
N VAL A 44 -4.67 10.76 0.44
CA VAL A 44 -5.87 9.93 0.55
C VAL A 44 -5.60 8.43 0.40
N ARG A 45 -4.34 8.01 0.54
CA ARG A 45 -3.93 6.60 0.43
C ARG A 45 -2.72 6.36 1.33
N LEU A 46 -2.22 5.12 1.33
CA LEU A 46 -0.96 4.80 1.99
C LEU A 46 0.17 5.48 1.19
N ASP A 47 1.10 6.11 1.89
CA ASP A 47 2.31 6.70 1.34
C ASP A 47 3.49 6.53 2.30
N LYS A 48 4.71 6.60 1.76
CA LYS A 48 5.94 6.53 2.55
C LYS A 48 6.02 7.60 3.64
N GLY A 49 5.35 8.75 3.48
CA GLY A 49 5.32 9.82 4.47
C GLY A 49 4.59 9.48 5.77
N ASP A 50 3.78 8.43 5.78
CA ASP A 50 2.88 8.05 6.88
C ASP A 50 3.62 7.43 8.09
N ALA A 51 4.87 7.03 7.94
CA ALA A 51 5.70 6.49 9.03
C ALA A 51 7.19 6.74 8.78
N LYS A 52 8.02 6.52 9.80
CA LYS A 52 9.49 6.54 9.63
C LYS A 52 9.96 5.53 8.59
N PHE A 53 9.25 4.41 8.50
CA PHE A 53 9.48 3.38 7.50
C PHE A 53 8.16 2.77 7.06
N VAL A 54 8.01 2.56 5.76
CA VAL A 54 6.82 1.96 5.16
C VAL A 54 7.30 0.90 4.19
N ASP A 55 6.90 -0.34 4.38
CA ASP A 55 7.15 -1.41 3.44
C ASP A 55 5.83 -1.94 2.89
N SER A 56 5.75 -2.11 1.57
CA SER A 56 4.57 -2.62 0.90
C SER A 56 4.88 -3.94 0.19
N ILE A 57 3.96 -4.90 0.26
CA ILE A 57 4.05 -6.15 -0.47
C ILE A 57 2.85 -6.24 -1.40
N HIS A 58 3.11 -6.20 -2.69
CA HIS A 58 2.14 -6.23 -3.77
C HIS A 58 2.05 -7.66 -4.31
N THR A 59 0.85 -8.24 -4.24
CA THR A 59 0.62 -9.64 -4.63
C THR A 59 -0.49 -9.82 -5.65
N ASN A 60 -1.37 -8.82 -5.83
CA ASN A 60 -2.53 -8.95 -6.70
C ASN A 60 -2.86 -7.63 -7.45
N THR A 61 -1.89 -7.06 -8.17
CA THR A 61 -1.99 -5.72 -8.80
C THR A 61 -2.51 -5.71 -10.25
N GLU A 62 -2.98 -6.85 -10.76
CA GLU A 62 -3.48 -6.93 -12.14
C GLU A 62 -4.77 -6.10 -12.31
N VAL A 63 -4.93 -5.28 -13.35
CA VAL A 63 -6.12 -4.40 -13.44
C VAL A 63 -6.99 -4.78 -14.63
N ALA A 64 -8.27 -5.03 -14.32
CA ALA A 64 -9.42 -5.27 -15.20
C ALA A 64 -9.48 -6.61 -15.95
N PHE A 65 -10.59 -7.34 -15.75
CA PHE A 65 -10.97 -8.63 -16.37
C PHE A 65 -9.92 -9.78 -16.31
N GLY A 66 -8.84 -9.56 -15.55
CA GLY A 66 -7.95 -10.50 -14.84
C GLY A 66 -7.68 -10.07 -13.37
N LEU A 67 -8.61 -9.25 -12.85
CA LEU A 67 -9.10 -9.08 -11.46
C LEU A 67 -8.12 -8.99 -10.26
N GLY A 68 -6.98 -8.34 -10.41
CA GLY A 68 -6.26 -7.83 -9.25
C GLY A 68 -7.00 -6.68 -8.55
N LEU A 69 -6.95 -6.70 -7.22
CA LEU A 69 -7.57 -5.71 -6.33
C LEU A 69 -6.53 -4.88 -5.59
N GLY A 70 -5.25 -5.22 -5.73
CA GLY A 70 -4.12 -4.52 -5.17
C GLY A 70 -3.74 -3.29 -5.99
N MET A 71 -3.24 -2.27 -5.30
CA MET A 71 -2.66 -1.07 -5.90
C MET A 71 -1.34 -1.44 -6.57
N LYS A 72 -1.13 -1.00 -7.81
CA LYS A 72 0.11 -1.24 -8.56
C LYS A 72 1.16 -0.19 -8.26
N GLU A 73 0.74 1.06 -8.09
CA GLU A 73 1.60 2.16 -7.67
C GLU A 73 2.35 1.86 -6.37
N ALA A 74 3.64 2.21 -6.35
CA ALA A 74 4.46 2.17 -5.16
C ALA A 74 3.92 3.15 -4.09
N CYS A 75 3.91 2.70 -2.85
CA CYS A 75 3.45 3.47 -1.70
C CYS A 75 4.34 3.35 -0.47
N GLY A 76 5.38 2.52 -0.51
CA GLY A 76 6.36 2.38 0.55
C GLY A 76 7.63 3.21 0.34
N HIS A 77 8.50 3.12 1.35
CA HIS A 77 9.93 3.31 1.17
C HIS A 77 10.54 2.15 0.36
N ILE A 78 10.02 0.95 0.58
CA ILE A 78 10.35 -0.26 -0.17
C ILE A 78 9.05 -0.95 -0.58
N ASP A 79 8.93 -1.32 -1.85
CA ASP A 79 7.78 -2.01 -2.42
C ASP A 79 8.25 -3.33 -3.02
N PHE A 80 7.75 -4.44 -2.49
CA PHE A 80 8.03 -5.80 -2.94
C PHE A 80 6.92 -6.28 -3.86
N TYR A 81 7.24 -6.64 -5.09
CA TYR A 81 6.30 -7.23 -6.04
C TYR A 81 6.53 -8.73 -6.13
N ALA A 82 5.90 -9.49 -5.24
CA ALA A 82 6.12 -10.93 -5.15
C ALA A 82 5.68 -11.62 -6.44
N ASN A 83 6.56 -12.42 -7.05
CA ASN A 83 6.32 -13.09 -8.32
C ASN A 83 5.87 -12.12 -9.45
N GLY A 84 6.34 -10.87 -9.43
CA GLY A 84 5.93 -9.83 -10.38
C GLY A 84 4.70 -9.03 -9.94
N GLY A 85 4.07 -9.39 -8.82
CA GLY A 85 3.00 -8.64 -8.16
C GLY A 85 1.59 -8.89 -8.69
N THR A 86 1.42 -9.72 -9.71
CA THR A 86 0.12 -9.97 -10.36
C THR A 86 -0.48 -11.31 -9.97
N SER A 87 0.14 -12.41 -10.37
CA SER A 87 -0.34 -13.77 -10.14
C SER A 87 0.60 -14.54 -9.24
N GLN A 88 0.06 -15.15 -8.19
CA GLN A 88 0.84 -15.88 -7.20
C GLN A 88 0.76 -17.39 -7.45
N PRO A 89 1.88 -18.13 -7.38
CA PRO A 89 1.88 -19.58 -7.49
C PRO A 89 0.91 -20.21 -6.48
N GLY A 90 0.02 -21.09 -6.97
CA GLY A 90 -0.98 -21.77 -6.14
C GLY A 90 -2.31 -21.04 -5.99
N CYS A 91 -2.43 -19.79 -6.44
CA CYS A 91 -3.73 -19.11 -6.57
C CYS A 91 -4.35 -19.42 -7.94
N PRO A 92 -5.57 -19.98 -8.02
CA PRO A 92 -6.25 -20.18 -9.30
C PRO A 92 -6.51 -18.85 -10.00
N SER A 93 -6.37 -18.82 -11.33
CA SER A 93 -6.89 -17.70 -12.14
C SER A 93 -8.40 -17.63 -11.97
N MET A 94 -8.92 -16.46 -11.58
CA MET A 94 -10.35 -16.20 -11.47
C MET A 94 -11.02 -16.10 -12.84
#